data_AF-A0A2D7JGP8-F1
#
_entry.id   AF-A0A2D7JGP8-F1
#
_cell.length_a   1.000
_cell.length_b   1.000
_cell.length_c   1.000
_cell.angle_alpha   90.00
_cell.angle_beta   90.00
_cell.angle_gamma   90.00
#
_symmetry.space_group_name_H-M   'P 1'
#
loop_
_entity.id
_entity.type
_entity.pdbx_description
1 polymer ?
#
loop_
_entity_poly.entity_id
_entity_poly.type
_entity_poly.pdbx_seq_one_letter_code
_entity_poly.pdbx_strand_id
1 'polypeptide(L)'
;MGKKKIAVIGSGISGLGTAYLLSYSHDHEVHLFEKNNRFGGHSNTISVSLNGTEFKIDTGFIVYNDNNYRNFSSLLNHLSIKSKWSDMSLGFSFNQGRFEYACDNLDKIFSQRRNILNGSFLKCLLEILRFNREAPKFLDSGKLSSLSLRDFLKIYRYSSYFRDHFILPMAGAIWSTSLERVLDFPAEDFE
;
A
#
# COMPACT_ATOMS: atom_id res chain seq x y z
N MET A 1 -35.40 29.59 -1.40
CA MET A 1 -34.62 29.14 -0.22
C MET A 1 -33.19 29.60 -0.39
N GLY A 2 -32.53 30.08 0.67
CA GLY A 2 -31.12 30.50 0.59
C GLY A 2 -30.18 29.29 0.42
N LYS A 3 -28.98 29.51 -0.15
CA LYS A 3 -27.97 28.46 -0.28
C LYS A 3 -27.57 27.92 1.10
N LYS A 4 -27.43 26.60 1.23
CA LYS A 4 -26.86 25.95 2.42
C LYS A 4 -25.36 26.21 2.46
N LYS A 5 -24.90 26.83 3.54
CA LYS A 5 -23.47 27.04 3.80
C LYS A 5 -22.87 25.79 4.43
N ILE A 6 -21.83 25.24 3.80
CA ILE A 6 -21.19 24.00 4.23
C ILE A 6 -19.70 24.27 4.45
N ALA A 7 -19.21 23.98 5.66
CA ALA A 7 -17.78 24.02 5.96
C ALA A 7 -17.19 22.62 5.84
N VAL A 8 -16.13 22.47 5.04
CA VAL A 8 -15.30 21.27 4.97
C VAL A 8 -13.98 21.59 5.67
N ILE A 9 -13.64 20.82 6.70
CA ILE A 9 -12.43 21.05 7.51
C ILE A 9 -11.38 20.00 7.13
N GLY A 10 -10.26 20.46 6.58
CA GLY A 10 -9.16 19.65 6.06
C GLY A 10 -9.25 19.46 4.55
N SER A 11 -8.15 19.70 3.87
CA SER A 11 -8.02 19.60 2.40
C SER A 11 -7.25 18.35 1.96
N GLY A 12 -7.33 17.27 2.75
CA GLY A 12 -6.90 15.95 2.30
C GLY A 12 -7.77 15.41 1.16
N ILE A 13 -7.44 14.23 0.65
CA ILE A 13 -8.18 13.62 -0.47
C ILE A 13 -9.70 13.50 -0.21
N SER A 14 -10.09 13.16 1.02
CA SER A 14 -11.50 13.09 1.43
C SER A 14 -12.16 14.47 1.40
N GLY A 15 -11.54 15.47 2.02
CA GLY A 15 -12.08 16.84 2.07
C GLY A 15 -12.18 17.49 0.69
N LEU A 16 -11.15 17.35 -0.15
CA LEU A 16 -11.18 17.83 -1.53
C LEU A 16 -12.25 17.11 -2.35
N GLY A 17 -12.36 15.78 -2.23
CA GLY A 17 -13.40 15.01 -2.91
C GLY A 17 -14.81 15.43 -2.49
N THR A 18 -15.04 15.62 -1.18
CA THR A 18 -16.32 16.11 -0.64
C THR A 18 -16.63 17.52 -1.13
N ALA A 19 -15.68 18.46 -1.02
CA ALA A 19 -15.87 19.83 -1.48
C ALA A 19 -16.15 19.90 -2.98
N TYR A 20 -15.42 19.12 -3.78
CA TYR A 20 -15.61 18.99 -5.22
C TYR A 20 -17.02 18.53 -5.57
N LEU A 21 -17.50 17.43 -4.98
CA LEU A 21 -18.84 16.92 -5.25
C LEU A 21 -19.95 17.88 -4.80
N LEU A 22 -19.81 18.49 -3.62
CA LEU A 22 -20.80 19.44 -3.12
C LEU A 22 -20.88 20.71 -3.97
N SER A 23 -19.77 21.10 -4.63
CA SER A 23 -19.69 22.31 -5.46
C SER A 23 -20.56 22.27 -6.71
N TYR A 24 -20.95 21.07 -7.17
CA TYR A 24 -21.85 20.91 -8.32
C TYR A 24 -23.31 21.30 -8.03
N SER A 25 -23.70 21.39 -6.76
CA SER A 25 -25.05 21.82 -6.39
C SER A 25 -25.17 23.34 -6.35
N HIS A 26 -26.16 23.88 -7.05
CA HIS A 26 -26.45 25.31 -7.03
C HIS A 26 -27.01 25.79 -5.68
N ASP A 27 -27.51 24.87 -4.86
CA ASP A 27 -28.07 25.14 -3.54
C ASP A 27 -27.01 25.20 -2.43
N HIS A 28 -25.73 24.95 -2.74
CA HIS A 28 -24.66 24.91 -1.76
C HIS A 28 -23.69 26.10 -1.91
N GLU A 29 -23.19 26.57 -0.79
CA GLU A 29 -22.04 27.48 -0.67
C GLU A 29 -20.98 26.75 0.17
N VAL A 30 -19.95 26.23 -0.48
CA VAL A 30 -18.95 25.35 0.14
C VAL A 30 -17.71 26.16 0.52
N HIS A 31 -17.31 26.07 1.77
CA HIS A 31 -16.11 26.70 2.33
C HIS A 31 -15.13 25.61 2.78
N LEU A 32 -13.95 25.55 2.18
CA LEU A 32 -12.90 24.60 2.53
C LEU A 32 -11.87 25.30 3.43
N PHE A 33 -11.61 24.72 4.61
CA PHE A 33 -10.63 25.23 5.57
C PHE A 33 -9.47 24.27 5.67
N GLU A 34 -8.26 24.78 5.51
CA GLU A 34 -7.01 24.02 5.66
C GLU A 34 -6.08 24.77 6.61
N LYS A 35 -5.41 24.04 7.50
CA LYS A 35 -4.45 24.61 8.44
C LYS A 35 -3.13 24.95 7.75
N ASN A 36 -2.72 24.13 6.78
CA ASN A 36 -1.47 24.29 6.05
C ASN A 36 -1.59 25.31 4.92
N ASN A 37 -0.44 25.73 4.38
CA ASN A 37 -0.35 26.62 3.22
C ASN A 37 -0.51 25.89 1.87
N ARG A 38 -0.96 24.63 1.89
CA ARG A 38 -1.14 23.78 0.71
C ARG A 38 -2.31 22.84 0.91
N PHE A 39 -2.91 22.42 -0.20
CA PHE A 39 -3.88 21.35 -0.21
C PHE A 39 -3.22 19.96 -0.35
N GLY A 40 -4.00 18.90 -0.12
CA GLY A 40 -3.62 17.51 -0.37
C GLY A 40 -3.41 16.65 0.88
N GLY A 41 -3.20 17.27 2.05
CA GLY A 41 -2.91 16.52 3.28
C GLY A 41 -1.66 15.64 3.12
N HIS A 42 -1.81 14.32 3.23
CA HIS A 42 -0.68 13.38 3.07
C HIS A 42 -0.15 13.27 1.63
N SER A 43 -0.91 13.66 0.61
CA SER A 43 -0.33 13.77 -0.74
C SER A 43 0.66 14.93 -0.73
N ASN A 44 1.90 14.66 -1.17
CA ASN A 44 2.99 15.63 -1.03
C ASN A 44 3.99 15.49 -2.16
N THR A 45 4.02 16.51 -3.03
CA THR A 45 5.03 16.66 -4.09
C THR A 45 5.97 17.79 -3.69
N ILE A 46 7.28 17.52 -3.68
CA ILE A 46 8.32 18.52 -3.41
C ILE A 46 9.12 18.82 -4.67
N SER A 47 9.57 20.06 -4.83
CA SER A 47 10.54 20.43 -5.86
C SER A 47 11.95 20.23 -5.34
N VAL A 48 12.78 19.52 -6.09
CA VAL A 48 14.22 19.34 -5.83
C VAL A 48 15.01 19.80 -7.04
N SER A 49 16.00 20.67 -6.85
CA SER A 49 16.90 21.08 -7.92
C SER A 49 18.17 20.21 -7.91
N LEU A 50 18.47 19.56 -9.03
CA LEU A 50 19.69 18.79 -9.23
C LEU A 50 20.34 19.22 -10.54
N ASN A 51 21.59 19.69 -10.47
CA ASN A 51 22.37 20.17 -11.62
C ASN A 51 21.63 21.24 -12.46
N GLY A 52 20.88 22.13 -11.80
CA GLY A 52 20.11 23.19 -12.45
C GLY A 52 18.76 22.75 -13.03
N THR A 53 18.42 21.45 -12.96
CA THR A 53 17.11 20.93 -13.37
C THR A 53 16.21 20.76 -12.16
N GLU A 54 14.98 21.28 -12.23
CA GLU A 54 13.97 21.06 -11.20
C GLU A 54 13.23 19.73 -11.42
N PHE A 55 13.13 18.93 -10.36
CA PHE A 55 12.39 17.68 -10.31
C PHE A 55 11.25 17.78 -9.32
N LYS A 56 10.05 17.34 -9.72
CA LYS A 56 8.92 17.17 -8.81
C LYS A 56 8.89 15.74 -8.31
N ILE A 57 9.06 15.56 -7.01
CA ILE A 57 9.17 14.25 -6.36
C ILE A 57 7.99 14.07 -5.42
N ASP A 58 7.19 13.04 -5.69
CA ASP A 58 6.13 12.61 -4.78
C ASP A 58 6.74 11.85 -3.61
N THR A 59 6.43 12.30 -2.40
CA THR A 59 6.95 11.75 -1.13
C THR A 59 5.84 11.15 -0.26
N GLY A 60 4.58 11.39 -0.63
CA GLY A 60 3.41 10.83 0.01
C GLY A 60 2.32 10.60 -1.03
N PHE A 61 1.65 9.44 -0.94
CA PHE A 61 0.66 8.97 -1.91
C PHE A 61 1.17 9.00 -3.36
N ILE A 62 2.16 8.15 -3.65
CA ILE A 62 2.95 8.17 -4.90
C ILE A 62 2.37 7.28 -6.01
N VAL A 63 1.44 6.38 -5.69
CA VAL A 63 0.93 5.38 -6.63
C VAL A 63 -0.52 5.01 -6.30
N TYR A 64 -1.26 4.60 -7.33
CA TYR A 64 -2.57 3.98 -7.23
C TYR A 64 -2.69 2.89 -8.30
N ASN A 65 -3.73 2.05 -8.23
CA ASN A 65 -4.06 1.09 -9.28
C ASN A 65 -5.58 1.06 -9.54
N ASP A 66 -5.99 0.72 -10.76
CA ASP A 66 -7.40 0.81 -11.16
C ASP A 66 -8.31 -0.20 -10.46
N ASN A 67 -7.77 -1.33 -10.00
CA ASN A 67 -8.56 -2.35 -9.33
C ASN A 67 -9.00 -1.92 -7.94
N ASN A 68 -8.07 -1.33 -7.18
CA ASN A 68 -8.27 -0.95 -5.77
C ASN A 68 -8.79 0.49 -5.65
N TYR A 69 -8.58 1.35 -6.65
CA TYR A 69 -8.89 2.79 -6.61
C TYR A 69 -9.91 3.23 -7.66
N ARG A 70 -10.93 2.42 -7.94
CA ARG A 70 -11.92 2.65 -9.02
C ARG A 70 -12.53 4.06 -9.06
N ASN A 71 -12.92 4.59 -7.89
CA ASN A 71 -13.51 5.93 -7.80
C ASN A 71 -12.46 7.03 -8.06
N PHE A 72 -11.23 6.84 -7.58
CA PHE A 72 -10.15 7.79 -7.79
C PHE A 72 -9.68 7.77 -9.25
N SER A 73 -9.51 6.60 -9.87
CA SER A 73 -9.23 6.46 -11.31
C SER A 73 -10.30 7.17 -12.16
N SER A 74 -11.58 6.95 -11.84
CA SER A 74 -12.69 7.63 -12.52
C SER A 74 -12.64 9.15 -12.36
N LEU A 75 -12.29 9.64 -11.17
CA LEU A 75 -12.13 11.07 -10.91
C LEU A 75 -10.99 11.67 -11.73
N LEU A 76 -9.82 11.01 -11.78
CA LEU A 76 -8.69 11.48 -12.57
C LEU A 76 -9.05 11.54 -14.07
N ASN A 77 -9.73 10.52 -14.59
CA ASN A 77 -10.22 10.51 -15.96
C ASN A 77 -11.21 11.63 -16.25
N HIS A 78 -12.17 11.86 -15.35
CA HIS A 78 -13.14 12.96 -15.44
C HIS A 78 -12.44 14.33 -15.45
N LEU A 79 -11.40 14.49 -14.64
CA LEU A 79 -10.57 15.71 -14.60
C LEU A 79 -9.52 15.77 -15.73
N SER A 80 -9.48 14.77 -16.63
CA SER A 80 -8.47 14.65 -17.69
C SER A 80 -7.02 14.68 -17.18
N ILE A 81 -6.78 14.16 -15.98
CA ILE A 81 -5.44 14.05 -15.38
C ILE A 81 -4.79 12.77 -15.91
N LYS A 82 -3.63 12.92 -16.55
CA LYS A 82 -2.86 11.79 -17.10
C LYS A 82 -2.02 11.13 -16.01
N SER A 83 -2.11 9.81 -15.95
CA SER A 83 -1.23 8.96 -15.13
C SER A 83 -0.07 8.41 -15.95
N LYS A 84 1.02 8.07 -15.25
CA LYS A 84 2.17 7.38 -15.85
C LYS A 84 2.24 5.97 -15.28
N TRP A 85 2.57 5.02 -16.15
CA TRP A 85 2.86 3.66 -15.71
C TRP A 85 4.15 3.67 -14.86
N SER A 86 4.13 2.94 -13.76
CA SER A 86 5.27 2.72 -12.89
C SER A 86 5.36 1.24 -12.56
N ASP A 87 6.57 0.68 -12.62
CA ASP A 87 6.87 -0.64 -12.11
C ASP A 87 6.93 -0.56 -10.58
N MET A 88 6.01 -1.25 -9.91
CA MET A 88 5.96 -1.34 -8.44
C MET A 88 6.49 -2.69 -7.94
N SER A 89 7.44 -3.29 -8.68
CA SER A 89 8.12 -4.51 -8.25
C SER A 89 8.84 -4.31 -6.92
N LEU A 90 8.85 -5.37 -6.11
CA LEU A 90 9.41 -5.39 -4.78
C LEU A 90 10.53 -6.42 -4.72
N GLY A 91 11.66 -6.00 -4.14
CA GLY A 91 12.81 -6.85 -3.86
C GLY A 91 13.30 -6.66 -2.44
N PHE A 92 13.80 -7.72 -1.84
CA PHE A 92 14.34 -7.72 -0.49
C PHE A 92 15.81 -8.12 -0.51
N SER A 93 16.62 -7.38 0.26
CA SER A 93 18.02 -7.69 0.48
C SER A 93 18.29 -7.75 1.98
N PHE A 94 18.82 -8.88 2.43
CA PHE A 94 19.05 -9.17 3.84
C PHE A 94 20.54 -9.26 4.12
N ASN A 95 20.94 -8.74 5.29
CA ASN A 95 22.31 -8.85 5.80
C ASN A 95 23.37 -8.41 4.77
N GLN A 96 23.17 -7.22 4.18
CA GLN A 96 24.08 -6.66 3.16
C GLN A 96 24.24 -7.56 1.91
N GLY A 97 23.12 -8.03 1.35
CA GLY A 97 23.14 -8.86 0.14
C GLY A 97 23.46 -10.33 0.36
N ARG A 98 23.63 -10.78 1.61
CA ARG A 98 23.83 -12.21 1.90
C ARG A 98 22.64 -13.07 1.53
N PHE A 99 21.44 -12.52 1.43
CA PHE A 99 20.26 -13.20 0.90
C PHE A 99 19.38 -12.18 0.20
N GLU A 100 18.99 -12.47 -1.04
CA GLU A 100 18.23 -11.54 -1.88
C GLU A 100 17.23 -12.30 -2.73
N TYR A 101 16.05 -11.72 -2.94
CA TYR A 101 15.06 -12.19 -3.91
C TYR A 101 14.10 -11.05 -4.27
N ALA A 102 13.48 -11.16 -5.45
CA ALA A 102 12.33 -10.34 -5.84
C ALA A 102 11.23 -11.23 -6.42
N CYS A 103 9.99 -10.76 -6.45
CA CYS A 103 8.80 -11.58 -6.73
C CYS A 103 8.20 -11.39 -8.14
N ASP A 104 8.91 -10.72 -9.06
CA ASP A 104 8.39 -10.33 -10.37
C ASP A 104 8.60 -11.38 -11.48
N ASN A 105 9.63 -12.22 -11.36
CA ASN A 105 9.82 -13.38 -12.24
C ASN A 105 10.75 -14.44 -11.61
N LEU A 106 10.81 -15.64 -12.21
CA LEU A 106 11.65 -16.74 -11.71
C LEU A 106 13.14 -16.41 -11.64
N ASP A 107 13.66 -15.62 -12.59
CA ASP A 107 15.07 -15.23 -12.57
C ASP A 107 15.41 -14.32 -11.39
N LYS A 108 14.50 -13.41 -11.00
CA LYS A 108 14.70 -12.56 -9.82
C LYS A 108 14.33 -13.26 -8.50
N ILE A 109 13.40 -14.21 -8.51
CA ILE A 109 13.15 -15.10 -7.36
C ILE A 109 14.43 -15.90 -7.05
N PHE A 110 15.07 -16.44 -8.10
CA PHE A 110 16.34 -17.17 -8.00
C PHE A 110 17.53 -16.32 -8.43
N SER A 111 17.55 -15.02 -8.07
CA SER A 111 18.69 -14.14 -8.33
C SER A 111 19.98 -14.73 -7.76
N GLN A 112 19.87 -15.42 -6.62
CA GLN A 112 20.90 -16.26 -6.05
C GLN A 112 20.62 -17.74 -6.35
N ARG A 113 21.26 -18.28 -7.40
CA ARG A 113 21.01 -19.65 -7.91
C ARG A 113 21.13 -20.77 -6.87
N ARG A 114 21.95 -20.59 -5.83
CA ARG A 114 22.04 -21.53 -4.68
C ARG A 114 20.68 -21.78 -3.99
N ASN A 115 19.74 -20.83 -4.08
CA ASN A 115 18.43 -20.94 -3.48
C ASN A 115 17.53 -21.98 -4.18
N ILE A 116 17.87 -22.40 -5.40
CA ILE A 116 17.20 -23.50 -6.11
C ILE A 116 17.32 -24.81 -5.33
N LEU A 117 18.40 -25.01 -4.59
CA LEU A 117 18.61 -26.20 -3.76
C LEU A 117 18.34 -25.95 -2.27
N ASN A 118 17.91 -24.74 -1.90
CA ASN A 118 17.61 -24.40 -0.51
C ASN A 118 16.17 -24.82 -0.18
N GLY A 119 16.04 -25.96 0.50
CA GLY A 119 14.72 -26.51 0.88
C GLY A 119 13.86 -25.56 1.70
N SER A 120 14.44 -24.74 2.58
CA SER A 120 13.70 -23.74 3.36
C SER A 120 13.17 -22.61 2.47
N PHE A 121 13.96 -22.16 1.50
CA PHE A 121 13.52 -21.15 0.53
C PHE A 121 12.42 -21.69 -0.39
N LEU A 122 12.58 -22.90 -0.94
CA LEU A 122 11.55 -23.52 -1.76
C LEU A 122 10.25 -23.74 -0.98
N LYS A 123 10.35 -24.19 0.27
CA LYS A 123 9.18 -24.30 1.16
C LYS A 123 8.50 -22.94 1.36
N CYS A 124 9.28 -21.88 1.58
CA CYS A 124 8.76 -20.52 1.70
C CYS A 124 8.00 -20.10 0.44
N LEU A 125 8.51 -20.39 -0.77
CA LEU A 125 7.80 -20.09 -2.01
C LEU A 125 6.45 -20.83 -2.09
N LEU A 126 6.40 -22.10 -1.70
CA LEU A 126 5.14 -22.84 -1.62
C LEU A 126 4.19 -22.25 -0.56
N GLU A 127 4.72 -21.78 0.56
CA GLU A 127 3.95 -21.10 1.61
C GLU A 127 3.40 -19.75 1.14
N ILE A 128 4.13 -18.99 0.32
CA ILE A 128 3.63 -17.76 -0.32
C ILE A 128 2.44 -18.08 -1.22
N LEU A 129 2.56 -19.08 -2.08
CA LEU A 129 1.45 -19.50 -2.96
C LEU A 129 0.26 -20.01 -2.15
N ARG A 130 0.51 -20.75 -1.06
CA ARG A 130 -0.53 -21.19 -0.13
C ARG A 130 -1.23 -20.01 0.53
N PHE A 131 -0.46 -19.04 1.04
CA PHE A 131 -0.96 -17.84 1.70
C PHE A 131 -1.89 -17.04 0.78
N ASN A 132 -1.43 -16.68 -0.41
CA ASN A 132 -2.23 -15.93 -1.39
C ASN A 132 -3.53 -16.66 -1.81
N ARG A 133 -3.55 -18.00 -1.74
CA ARG A 133 -4.72 -18.81 -2.08
C ARG A 133 -5.72 -18.93 -0.93
N GLU A 134 -5.23 -18.90 0.31
CA GLU A 134 -6.03 -19.21 1.50
C GLU A 134 -6.48 -17.95 2.26
N ALA A 135 -5.66 -16.90 2.29
CA ALA A 135 -5.94 -15.67 3.04
C ALA A 135 -7.30 -15.03 2.64
N PRO A 136 -7.64 -14.85 1.35
CA PRO A 136 -8.95 -14.32 0.96
C PRO A 136 -10.12 -15.18 1.47
N LYS A 137 -9.97 -16.51 1.43
CA LYS A 137 -11.01 -17.44 1.90
C LYS A 137 -11.20 -17.37 3.42
N PHE A 138 -10.13 -17.14 4.16
CA PHE A 138 -10.21 -16.98 5.60
C PHE A 138 -10.89 -15.66 5.96
N LEU A 139 -10.57 -14.59 5.23
CA LEU A 139 -11.21 -13.29 5.37
C LEU A 139 -12.72 -13.39 5.12
N ASP A 140 -13.14 -13.95 3.98
CA ASP A 140 -14.55 -14.13 3.61
C ASP A 140 -15.33 -14.95 4.65
N SER A 141 -14.66 -15.91 5.30
CA SER A 141 -15.27 -16.77 6.32
C SER A 141 -15.36 -16.12 7.72
N GLY A 142 -14.83 -14.91 7.89
CA GLY A 142 -14.77 -14.21 9.19
C GLY A 142 -13.83 -14.87 10.22
N LYS A 143 -12.99 -15.83 9.79
CA LYS A 143 -12.09 -16.57 10.69
C LYS A 143 -10.91 -15.74 11.19
N LEU A 144 -10.68 -14.56 10.59
CA LEU A 144 -9.54 -13.69 10.89
C LEU A 144 -9.84 -12.60 11.92
N SER A 145 -11.11 -12.25 12.15
CA SER A 145 -11.54 -11.02 12.85
C SER A 145 -11.25 -10.95 14.36
N SER A 146 -10.47 -11.90 14.88
CA SER A 146 -10.00 -11.89 16.27
C SER A 146 -8.56 -12.41 16.41
N LEU A 147 -7.88 -12.68 15.30
CA LEU A 147 -6.54 -13.23 15.31
C LEU A 147 -5.52 -12.13 15.06
N SER A 148 -4.45 -12.14 15.85
CA SER A 148 -3.22 -11.46 15.47
C SER A 148 -2.56 -12.21 14.31
N LEU A 149 -1.72 -11.53 13.53
CA LEU A 149 -0.89 -12.16 12.50
C LEU A 149 -0.05 -13.30 13.11
N ARG A 150 0.48 -13.11 14.32
CA ARG A 150 1.22 -14.13 15.06
C ARG A 150 0.40 -15.41 15.27
N ASP A 151 -0.83 -15.27 15.75
CA ASP A 151 -1.71 -16.40 16.03
C ASP A 151 -2.15 -17.07 14.74
N PHE A 152 -2.49 -16.29 13.72
CA PHE A 152 -2.78 -16.79 12.39
C PHE A 152 -1.65 -17.68 11.86
N LEU A 153 -0.42 -17.16 11.81
CA LEU A 153 0.73 -17.91 11.29
C LEU A 153 0.97 -19.21 12.08
N LYS A 154 0.73 -19.19 13.40
CA LYS A 154 0.86 -20.37 14.27
C LYS A 154 -0.26 -21.40 14.04
N ILE A 155 -1.52 -20.97 14.03
CA ILE A 155 -2.70 -21.83 13.84
C ILE A 155 -2.63 -22.56 12.50
N TYR A 156 -2.29 -21.82 11.43
CA TYR A 156 -2.22 -22.35 10.08
C TYR A 156 -0.84 -22.92 9.70
N ARG A 157 0.06 -23.04 10.68
CA ARG A 157 1.36 -23.73 10.56
C ARG A 157 2.21 -23.19 9.41
N TYR A 158 2.34 -21.87 9.34
CA TYR A 158 3.35 -21.22 8.50
C TYR A 158 4.72 -21.30 9.18
N SER A 159 5.76 -21.53 8.41
CA SER A 159 7.12 -21.64 8.93
C SER A 159 7.65 -20.31 9.45
N SER A 160 8.59 -20.37 10.41
CA SER A 160 9.34 -19.19 10.83
C SER A 160 10.12 -18.58 9.68
N TYR A 161 10.62 -19.41 8.75
CA TYR A 161 11.31 -18.92 7.56
C TYR A 161 10.41 -18.02 6.72
N PHE A 162 9.18 -18.46 6.43
CA PHE A 162 8.17 -17.65 5.72
C PHE A 162 7.82 -16.35 6.47
N ARG A 163 7.61 -16.44 7.78
CA ARG A 163 7.36 -15.26 8.63
C ARG A 163 8.51 -14.24 8.52
N ASP A 164 9.73 -14.69 8.76
CA ASP A 164 10.89 -13.82 8.95
C ASP A 164 11.47 -13.30 7.62
N HIS A 165 11.33 -14.08 6.53
CA HIS A 165 11.92 -13.73 5.24
C HIS A 165 10.91 -13.19 4.23
N PHE A 166 9.60 -13.36 4.42
CA PHE A 166 8.59 -12.87 3.48
C PHE A 166 7.56 -11.94 4.14
N ILE A 167 6.78 -12.44 5.11
CA ILE A 167 5.67 -11.66 5.67
C ILE A 167 6.14 -10.42 6.42
N LEU A 168 7.09 -10.55 7.36
CA LEU A 168 7.53 -9.41 8.16
C LEU A 168 8.22 -8.33 7.32
N PRO A 169 9.16 -8.65 6.41
CA PRO A 169 9.79 -7.65 5.56
C PRO A 169 8.78 -6.94 4.65
N MET A 170 7.83 -7.68 4.07
CA MET A 170 6.79 -7.10 3.20
C MET A 170 5.89 -6.14 3.97
N ALA A 171 5.38 -6.58 5.12
CA ALA A 171 4.55 -5.78 5.99
C ALA A 171 5.28 -4.54 6.53
N GLY A 172 6.53 -4.69 6.96
CA GLY A 172 7.36 -3.58 7.43
C GLY A 172 7.57 -2.53 6.33
N ALA A 173 7.77 -2.97 5.09
CA ALA A 173 7.90 -2.07 3.95
C ALA A 173 6.59 -1.32 3.62
N ILE A 174 5.44 -2.00 3.69
CA ILE A 174 4.14 -1.41 3.35
C ILE A 174 3.65 -0.46 4.45
N TRP A 175 3.69 -0.89 5.71
CA TRP A 175 3.13 -0.13 6.84
C TRP A 175 4.15 0.73 7.59
N SER A 176 5.39 0.81 7.11
CA SER A 176 6.46 1.65 7.70
C SER A 176 6.60 1.46 9.22
N THR A 177 6.51 0.21 9.69
CA THR A 177 6.50 -0.16 11.12
C THR A 177 7.64 -1.15 11.44
N SER A 178 7.99 -1.26 12.72
CA SER A 178 8.94 -2.26 13.20
C SER A 178 8.39 -3.67 13.02
N LEU A 179 9.26 -4.62 12.65
CA LEU A 179 8.89 -6.03 12.40
C LEU A 179 8.20 -6.68 13.62
N GLU A 180 8.58 -6.29 14.84
CA GLU A 180 8.00 -6.82 16.07
C GLU A 180 6.51 -6.45 16.18
N ARG A 181 6.13 -5.23 15.80
CA ARG A 181 4.74 -4.74 15.87
C ARG A 181 3.86 -5.35 14.80
N VAL A 182 4.42 -5.68 13.63
CA VAL A 182 3.67 -6.32 12.54
C VAL A 182 2.97 -7.59 13.01
N LEU A 183 3.62 -8.37 13.89
CA LEU A 183 3.06 -9.63 14.39
C LEU A 183 1.81 -9.44 15.23
N ASP A 184 1.61 -8.24 15.78
CA ASP A 184 0.47 -7.92 16.63
C ASP A 184 -0.65 -7.22 15.84
N PHE A 185 -0.48 -7.03 14.53
CA PHE A 185 -1.53 -6.52 13.66
C PHE A 185 -2.66 -7.54 13.48
N PRO A 186 -3.91 -7.07 13.26
CA PRO A 186 -5.01 -7.94 12.86
C PRO A 186 -4.64 -8.78 11.63
N ALA A 187 -4.91 -10.09 11.67
CA ALA A 187 -4.63 -10.97 10.55
C ALA A 187 -5.48 -10.65 9.31
N GLU A 188 -6.63 -9.98 9.50
CA GLU A 188 -7.50 -9.54 8.42
C GLU A 188 -6.91 -8.42 7.55
N ASP A 189 -5.88 -7.72 8.03
CA ASP A 189 -5.16 -6.71 7.22
C ASP A 189 -4.22 -7.34 6.18
N PHE A 190 -4.12 -8.68 6.14
CA PHE A 190 -3.20 -9.44 5.28
C PHE A 190 -3.99 -10.38 4.35
N GLU A 191 -4.28 -9.89 3.15
CA GLU A 191 -5.02 -10.60 2.09
C GLU A 191 -4.24 -10.69 0.76
#